data_AF-D5UB89-F1
#
_entry.id   AF-D5UB89-F1
#
_cell.length_a   1.000
_cell.length_b   1.000
_cell.length_c   1.000
_cell.angle_alpha   90.00
_cell.angle_beta   90.00
_cell.angle_gamma   90.00
#
_symmetry.space_group_name_H-M   'P 1'
#
loop_
_entity.id
_entity.type
_entity.pdbx_description
1 polymer ?
#
loop_
_entity_poly.entity_id
_entity_poly.type
_entity_poly.pdbx_seq_one_letter_code
_entity_poly.pdbx_strand_id
1 'polypeptide(L)'
;MSQEHQYSYRLEREKQKKLERENSIRDVMNAIIRHKKAIQNIINEGLNKYVSLQNINIEIQDIERIVSSDPLAARNLSFIVESDINYLRNEALSRKREEERIIREQKNKNKEALLDYFNKTIMSIDDIILIDFARDKFDNLRNELLNDEGVTDREMNVYSQKIESRVKNIIDEANSNAGEWRAKKEKEREKRVLQTKIEDIEDNLKKENIESKENIEKRDKLLKQIEAAKASLNSDNVSENIESIVKDVEIIDKETEDIRITEEVRKDVVKSIIKSLRGNEFEVSAPELIKDDNESIVKIIAKKPSGKRAVCKVGLNGKLEYTFDNYEGLTCVKDIDNFNKDLEEIYSIKLSDKKVLWENPDKISKGALDINNTDKRTL
;
A
#
# COMPACT_ATOMS: atom_id res chain seq x y z
N MET A 1 -101.31 37.31 73.27
CA MET A 1 -100.66 36.09 73.79
C MET A 1 -100.09 35.34 72.60
N SER A 2 -98.76 35.28 72.47
CA SER A 2 -98.10 34.59 71.36
C SER A 2 -97.26 33.45 71.93
N GLN A 3 -97.67 32.22 71.65
CA GLN A 3 -96.90 31.01 71.90
C GLN A 3 -97.09 30.08 70.71
N GLU A 4 -96.18 30.17 69.76
CA GLU A 4 -95.90 29.15 68.76
C GLU A 4 -94.64 29.63 68.07
N HIS A 5 -93.56 28.84 68.06
CA HIS A 5 -92.35 28.96 67.20
C HIS A 5 -91.22 28.02 67.67
N GLN A 6 -91.29 27.38 68.85
CA GLN A 6 -90.25 26.45 69.32
C GLN A 6 -90.40 25.00 68.81
N TYR A 7 -91.62 24.52 68.57
CA TYR A 7 -91.88 23.15 68.11
C TYR A 7 -91.56 22.94 66.63
N SER A 8 -91.94 23.91 65.78
CA SER A 8 -91.58 23.95 64.35
C SER A 8 -90.06 23.91 64.14
N TYR A 9 -89.32 24.67 64.94
CA TYR A 9 -87.85 24.73 64.87
C TYR A 9 -87.15 23.42 65.28
N ARG A 10 -87.71 22.64 66.22
CA ARG A 10 -87.14 21.33 66.59
C ARG A 10 -87.37 20.27 65.51
N LEU A 11 -88.58 20.22 64.96
CA LEU A 11 -88.95 19.28 63.90
C LEU A 11 -88.19 19.56 62.59
N GLU A 12 -87.95 20.83 62.29
CA GLU A 12 -87.13 21.26 61.16
C GLU A 12 -85.65 20.91 61.36
N ARG A 13 -85.08 21.10 62.56
CA ARG A 13 -83.72 20.65 62.88
C ARG A 13 -83.55 19.13 62.80
N GLU A 14 -84.53 18.34 63.23
CA GLU A 14 -84.49 16.88 63.10
C GLU A 14 -84.54 16.42 61.64
N LYS A 15 -85.39 17.06 60.82
CA LYS A 15 -85.44 16.83 59.37
C LYS A 15 -84.11 17.22 58.69
N GLN A 16 -83.54 18.38 59.03
CA GLN A 16 -82.23 18.82 58.54
C GLN A 16 -81.14 17.83 58.90
N LYS A 17 -81.06 17.39 60.17
CA LYS A 17 -80.08 16.37 60.61
C LYS A 17 -80.24 15.04 59.86
N LYS A 18 -81.47 14.61 59.59
CA LYS A 18 -81.73 13.39 58.82
C LYS A 18 -81.28 13.54 57.36
N LEU A 19 -81.59 14.68 56.73
CA LEU A 19 -81.19 14.99 55.37
C LEU A 19 -79.66 15.12 55.23
N GLU A 20 -79.01 15.80 56.18
CA GLU A 20 -77.54 15.90 56.26
C GLU A 20 -76.90 14.52 56.43
N ARG A 21 -77.50 13.64 57.23
CA ARG A 21 -77.05 12.26 57.40
C ARG A 21 -77.16 11.47 56.09
N GLU A 22 -78.31 11.53 55.43
CA GLU A 22 -78.55 10.84 54.15
C GLU A 22 -77.63 11.35 53.03
N ASN A 23 -77.42 12.67 52.96
CA ASN A 23 -76.49 13.28 52.02
C ASN A 23 -75.04 12.89 52.32
N SER A 24 -74.63 12.91 53.59
CA SER A 24 -73.28 12.49 54.00
C SER A 24 -72.99 11.03 53.66
N ILE A 25 -73.97 10.12 53.87
CA ILE A 25 -73.85 8.71 53.46
C ILE A 25 -73.66 8.60 51.95
N ARG A 26 -74.47 9.31 51.16
CA ARG A 26 -74.37 9.32 49.69
C ARG A 26 -73.00 9.82 49.22
N ASP A 27 -72.52 10.92 49.81
CA ASP A 27 -71.24 11.53 49.45
C ASP A 27 -70.06 10.60 49.77
N VAL A 28 -70.09 9.93 50.92
CA VAL A 28 -69.07 8.95 51.33
C VAL A 28 -69.10 7.72 50.43
N MET A 29 -70.27 7.19 50.08
CA MET A 29 -70.39 6.07 49.14
C MET A 29 -69.83 6.43 47.75
N ASN A 30 -70.13 7.62 47.26
CA ASN A 30 -69.55 8.12 46.00
C ASN A 30 -68.02 8.28 46.12
N ALA A 31 -67.51 8.72 47.27
CA ALA A 31 -66.08 8.84 47.51
C ALA A 31 -65.38 7.47 47.53
N ILE A 32 -65.96 6.45 48.18
CA ILE A 32 -65.43 5.07 48.15
C ILE A 32 -65.29 4.56 46.71
N ILE A 33 -66.31 4.79 45.86
CA ILE A 33 -66.26 4.37 44.45
C ILE A 33 -65.11 5.08 43.72
N ARG A 34 -64.93 6.40 43.95
CA ARG A 34 -63.81 7.17 43.38
C ARG A 34 -62.46 6.65 43.87
N HIS A 35 -62.31 6.36 45.16
CA HIS A 35 -61.08 5.86 45.76
C HIS A 35 -60.69 4.49 45.20
N LYS A 36 -61.65 3.56 45.14
CA LYS A 36 -61.45 2.25 44.49
C LYS A 36 -61.02 2.40 43.03
N LYS A 37 -61.65 3.30 42.28
CA LYS A 37 -61.27 3.60 40.89
C LYS A 37 -59.86 4.19 40.80
N ALA A 38 -59.49 5.11 41.68
CA ALA A 38 -58.16 5.72 41.71
C ALA A 38 -57.06 4.68 42.00
N ILE A 39 -57.32 3.77 42.94
CA ILE A 39 -56.43 2.63 43.23
C ILE A 39 -56.28 1.72 42.01
N GLN A 40 -57.38 1.38 41.34
CA GLN A 40 -57.33 0.59 40.11
C GLN A 40 -56.54 1.29 39.00
N ASN A 41 -56.65 2.61 38.87
CA ASN A 41 -55.83 3.37 37.92
C ASN A 41 -54.33 3.27 38.26
N ILE A 42 -53.94 3.36 39.54
CA ILE A 42 -52.55 3.19 39.98
C ILE A 42 -52.03 1.80 39.60
N ILE A 43 -52.84 0.75 39.80
CA ILE A 43 -52.48 -0.63 39.44
C ILE A 43 -52.37 -0.79 37.92
N ASN A 44 -53.34 -0.28 37.16
CA ASN A 44 -53.35 -0.35 35.70
C ASN A 44 -52.17 0.41 35.05
N GLU A 45 -51.72 1.49 35.68
CA GLU A 45 -50.51 2.23 35.27
C GLU A 45 -49.20 1.54 35.70
N GLY A 46 -49.28 0.41 36.42
CA GLY A 46 -48.12 -0.34 36.94
C GLY A 46 -47.40 0.36 38.09
N LEU A 47 -48.02 1.40 38.68
CA LEU A 47 -47.40 2.22 39.73
C LEU A 47 -47.35 1.49 41.09
N ASN A 48 -48.11 0.42 41.25
CA ASN A 48 -48.09 -0.46 42.42
C ASN A 48 -46.75 -1.21 42.62
N LYS A 49 -45.86 -1.22 41.61
CA LYS A 49 -44.46 -1.70 41.78
C LYS A 49 -43.67 -0.79 42.73
N TYR A 50 -44.02 0.50 42.81
CA TYR A 50 -43.23 1.51 43.51
C TYR A 50 -43.74 1.85 44.91
N VAL A 51 -45.02 1.59 45.21
CA VAL A 51 -45.68 1.93 46.47
C VAL A 51 -46.64 0.81 46.91
N SER A 52 -46.81 0.63 48.22
CA SER A 52 -47.76 -0.34 48.77
C SER A 52 -49.15 0.28 48.93
N LEU A 53 -50.18 -0.44 48.50
CA LEU A 53 -51.59 0.00 48.56
C LEU A 53 -52.37 -0.68 49.71
N GLN A 54 -51.69 -1.48 50.55
CA GLN A 54 -52.33 -2.32 51.57
C GLN A 54 -53.07 -1.50 52.63
N ASN A 55 -52.45 -0.43 53.15
CA ASN A 55 -53.04 0.39 54.21
C ASN A 55 -54.29 1.14 53.72
N ILE A 56 -54.23 1.72 52.51
CA ILE A 56 -55.38 2.42 51.91
C ILE A 56 -56.55 1.46 51.69
N ASN A 57 -56.29 0.22 51.28
CA ASN A 57 -57.35 -0.78 51.14
C ASN A 57 -58.02 -1.12 52.48
N ILE A 58 -57.25 -1.17 53.58
CA ILE A 58 -57.78 -1.36 54.94
C ILE A 58 -58.62 -0.14 55.35
N GLU A 59 -58.12 1.07 55.13
CA GLU A 59 -58.83 2.31 55.45
C GLU A 59 -60.15 2.43 54.68
N ILE A 60 -60.19 2.05 53.40
CA ILE A 60 -61.44 2.00 52.62
C ILE A 60 -62.43 0.98 53.22
N GLN A 61 -61.96 -0.19 53.64
CA GLN A 61 -62.80 -1.17 54.32
C GLN A 61 -63.34 -0.62 55.65
N ASP A 62 -62.55 0.20 56.36
CA ASP A 62 -62.98 0.86 57.59
C ASP A 62 -64.10 1.87 57.32
N ILE A 63 -63.97 2.71 56.28
CA ILE A 63 -65.04 3.64 55.84
C ILE A 63 -66.32 2.85 55.53
N GLU A 64 -66.22 1.75 54.79
CA GLU A 64 -67.36 0.89 54.42
C GLU A 64 -68.08 0.32 55.64
N ARG A 65 -67.37 0.04 56.74
CA ARG A 65 -67.95 -0.45 57.99
C ARG A 65 -68.66 0.66 58.78
N ILE A 66 -68.05 1.85 58.87
CA ILE A 66 -68.54 2.91 59.76
C ILE A 66 -69.60 3.82 59.13
N VAL A 67 -69.71 3.88 57.79
CA VAL A 67 -70.59 4.81 57.06
C VAL A 67 -72.06 4.77 57.50
N SER A 68 -72.58 3.61 57.89
CA SER A 68 -73.97 3.46 58.35
C SER A 68 -74.17 3.95 59.79
N SER A 69 -73.14 3.79 60.63
CA SER A 69 -73.16 4.11 62.06
C SER A 69 -72.77 5.56 62.38
N ASP A 70 -71.70 6.07 61.77
CA ASP A 70 -71.19 7.44 61.92
C ASP A 70 -70.75 8.01 60.56
N PRO A 71 -71.66 8.68 59.84
CA PRO A 71 -71.35 9.25 58.53
C PRO A 71 -70.35 10.41 58.55
N LEU A 72 -70.24 11.14 59.68
CA LEU A 72 -69.32 12.28 59.79
C LEU A 72 -67.88 11.80 59.97
N ALA A 73 -67.67 10.78 60.81
CA ALA A 73 -66.37 10.12 60.94
C ALA A 73 -65.95 9.46 59.61
N ALA A 74 -66.87 8.78 58.93
CA ALA A 74 -66.63 8.18 57.61
C ALA A 74 -66.23 9.22 56.56
N ARG A 75 -66.84 10.40 56.58
CA ARG A 75 -66.51 11.52 55.70
C ARG A 75 -65.11 12.08 55.96
N ASN A 76 -64.74 12.27 57.23
CA ASN A 76 -63.40 12.75 57.57
C ASN A 76 -62.31 11.75 57.16
N LEU A 77 -62.53 10.45 57.42
CA LEU A 77 -61.60 9.40 57.02
C LEU A 77 -61.51 9.29 55.49
N SER A 78 -62.61 9.51 54.78
CA SER A 78 -62.62 9.57 53.31
C SER A 78 -61.74 10.69 52.73
N PHE A 79 -61.66 11.86 53.37
CA PHE A 79 -60.75 12.93 52.94
C PHE A 79 -59.28 12.58 53.19
N ILE A 80 -58.97 11.91 54.29
CA ILE A 80 -57.62 11.43 54.59
C ILE A 80 -57.19 10.41 53.53
N VAL A 81 -58.04 9.41 53.26
CA VAL A 81 -57.81 8.41 52.21
C VAL A 81 -57.61 9.06 50.84
N GLU A 82 -58.35 10.12 50.50
CA GLU A 82 -58.16 10.85 49.25
C GLU A 82 -56.78 11.50 49.16
N SER A 83 -56.35 12.14 50.24
CA SER A 83 -55.02 12.75 50.36
C SER A 83 -53.93 11.68 50.22
N ASP A 84 -54.08 10.54 50.90
CA ASP A 84 -53.09 9.47 50.90
C ASP A 84 -52.99 8.77 49.54
N ILE A 85 -54.11 8.56 48.84
CA ILE A 85 -54.12 8.07 47.45
C ILE A 85 -53.34 9.02 46.53
N ASN A 86 -53.59 10.32 46.64
CA ASN A 86 -52.89 11.33 45.84
C ASN A 86 -51.39 11.38 46.18
N TYR A 87 -51.04 11.31 47.46
CA TYR A 87 -49.65 11.24 47.91
C TYR A 87 -48.93 10.00 47.36
N LEU A 88 -49.51 8.81 47.53
CA LEU A 88 -48.91 7.57 47.03
C LEU A 88 -48.78 7.56 45.51
N ARG A 89 -49.75 8.12 44.78
CA ARG A 89 -49.65 8.26 43.32
C ARG A 89 -48.48 9.15 42.92
N ASN A 90 -48.34 10.31 43.57
CA ASN A 90 -47.24 11.24 43.30
C ASN A 90 -45.88 10.63 43.66
N GLU A 91 -45.80 9.92 44.78
CA GLU A 91 -44.60 9.20 45.22
C GLU A 91 -44.23 8.09 44.24
N ALA A 92 -45.21 7.30 43.77
CA ALA A 92 -44.97 6.27 42.76
C ALA A 92 -44.46 6.84 41.43
N LEU A 93 -45.04 7.97 40.98
CA LEU A 93 -44.56 8.67 39.80
C LEU A 93 -43.15 9.24 39.98
N SER A 94 -42.84 9.75 41.18
CA SER A 94 -41.50 10.23 41.54
C SER A 94 -40.47 9.10 41.44
N ARG A 95 -40.75 7.95 42.06
CA ARG A 95 -39.89 6.76 42.02
C ARG A 95 -39.73 6.19 40.62
N LYS A 96 -40.80 6.16 39.82
CA LYS A 96 -40.75 5.73 38.42
C LYS A 96 -39.80 6.62 37.60
N ARG A 97 -39.94 7.95 37.73
CA ARG A 97 -39.05 8.90 37.06
C ARG A 97 -37.60 8.74 37.50
N GLU A 98 -37.37 8.46 38.78
CA GLU A 98 -36.02 8.20 39.30
C GLU A 98 -35.43 6.90 38.75
N GLU A 99 -36.20 5.80 38.70
CA GLU A 99 -35.75 4.55 38.05
C GLU A 99 -35.42 4.78 36.57
N GLU A 100 -36.29 5.50 35.83
CA GLU A 100 -36.06 5.87 34.43
C GLU A 100 -34.80 6.74 34.26
N ARG A 101 -34.55 7.67 35.18
CA ARG A 101 -33.36 8.52 35.19
C ARG A 101 -32.09 7.70 35.42
N ILE A 102 -32.09 6.82 36.41
CA ILE A 102 -30.95 5.93 36.71
C ILE A 102 -30.65 5.03 35.50
N ILE A 103 -31.68 4.44 34.89
CA ILE A 103 -31.50 3.59 33.69
C ILE A 103 -30.91 4.41 32.54
N ARG A 104 -31.38 5.64 32.32
CA ARG A 104 -30.84 6.52 31.25
C ARG A 104 -29.39 6.91 31.52
N GLU A 105 -29.05 7.30 32.74
CA GLU A 105 -27.68 7.61 33.14
C GLU A 105 -26.74 6.41 32.96
N GLN A 106 -27.21 5.21 33.31
CA GLN A 106 -26.47 3.96 33.10
C GLN A 106 -26.24 3.66 31.62
N LYS A 107 -27.29 3.76 30.79
CA LYS A 107 -27.18 3.58 29.33
C LYS A 107 -26.18 4.57 28.72
N ASN A 108 -26.19 5.83 29.15
CA ASN A 108 -25.25 6.84 28.70
C ASN A 108 -23.80 6.51 29.09
N LYS A 109 -23.55 6.08 30.33
CA LYS A 109 -22.22 5.66 30.79
C LYS A 109 -21.69 4.47 29.98
N ASN A 110 -22.54 3.47 29.72
CA ASN A 110 -22.16 2.30 28.93
C ASN A 110 -21.84 2.68 27.48
N LYS A 111 -22.61 3.60 26.89
CA LYS A 111 -22.34 4.15 25.58
C LYS A 111 -21.00 4.89 25.51
N GLU A 112 -20.68 5.72 26.50
CA GLU A 112 -19.38 6.39 26.60
C GLU A 112 -18.22 5.40 26.68
N ALA A 113 -18.36 4.34 27.49
CA ALA A 113 -17.35 3.29 27.60
C ALA A 113 -17.14 2.54 26.28
N LEU A 114 -18.21 2.24 25.53
CA LEU A 114 -18.12 1.63 24.20
C LEU A 114 -17.41 2.52 23.19
N LEU A 115 -17.73 3.82 23.20
CA LEU A 115 -17.08 4.79 22.33
C LEU A 115 -15.59 4.95 22.65
N ASP A 116 -15.22 4.97 23.93
CA ASP A 116 -13.82 5.02 24.35
C ASP A 116 -13.04 3.78 23.89
N TYR A 117 -13.62 2.58 24.08
CA TYR A 117 -13.03 1.33 23.60
C TYR A 117 -12.87 1.31 22.07
N PHE A 118 -13.91 1.72 21.34
CA PHE A 118 -13.87 1.84 19.89
C PHE A 118 -12.77 2.79 19.41
N ASN A 119 -12.69 3.99 20.01
CA ASN A 119 -11.68 4.99 19.65
C ASN A 119 -10.26 4.49 19.95
N LYS A 120 -10.03 3.85 21.10
CA LYS A 120 -8.74 3.23 21.44
C LYS A 120 -8.33 2.16 20.45
N THR A 121 -9.29 1.35 20.00
CA THR A 121 -9.04 0.31 18.99
C THR A 121 -8.58 0.92 17.68
N ILE A 122 -9.25 1.99 17.21
CA ILE A 122 -8.83 2.71 15.99
C ILE A 122 -7.44 3.34 16.17
N MET A 123 -7.19 3.98 17.31
CA MET A 123 -5.89 4.61 17.59
C MET A 123 -4.73 3.61 17.68
N SER A 124 -5.01 2.33 17.94
CA SER A 124 -4.00 1.27 17.99
C SER A 124 -3.57 0.77 16.59
N ILE A 125 -4.24 1.21 15.53
CA ILE A 125 -3.90 0.85 14.16
C ILE A 125 -2.78 1.78 13.68
N ASP A 126 -1.58 1.24 13.48
CA ASP A 126 -0.42 2.04 13.03
C ASP A 126 -0.43 2.31 11.51
N ASP A 127 -1.16 1.49 10.74
CA ASP A 127 -1.14 1.51 9.28
C ASP A 127 -2.04 2.60 8.70
N ILE A 128 -1.42 3.68 8.25
CA ILE A 128 -2.11 4.86 7.68
C ILE A 128 -2.96 4.49 6.45
N ILE A 129 -2.48 3.58 5.60
CA ILE A 129 -3.20 3.19 4.38
C ILE A 129 -4.47 2.42 4.77
N LEU A 130 -4.34 1.51 5.74
CA LEU A 130 -5.48 0.76 6.27
C LEU A 130 -6.53 1.70 6.85
N ILE A 131 -6.11 2.69 7.64
CA ILE A 131 -7.02 3.70 8.22
C ILE A 131 -7.78 4.43 7.13
N ASP A 132 -7.13 4.82 6.04
CA ASP A 132 -7.78 5.53 4.92
C ASP A 132 -8.88 4.67 4.27
N PHE A 133 -8.60 3.38 4.02
CA PHE A 133 -9.61 2.44 3.48
C PHE A 133 -10.74 2.11 4.45
N ALA A 134 -10.49 2.16 5.76
CA ALA A 134 -11.49 1.85 6.79
C ALA A 134 -12.30 3.07 7.23
N ARG A 135 -11.88 4.29 6.88
CA ARG A 135 -12.38 5.56 7.42
C ARG A 135 -13.89 5.69 7.38
N ASP A 136 -14.48 5.58 6.19
CA ASP A 136 -15.92 5.75 5.99
C ASP A 136 -16.74 4.74 6.80
N LYS A 137 -16.25 3.51 6.94
CA LYS A 137 -16.93 2.45 7.69
C LYS A 137 -16.81 2.65 9.19
N PHE A 138 -15.66 3.11 9.67
CA PHE A 138 -15.51 3.50 11.06
C PHE A 138 -16.37 4.71 11.41
N ASP A 139 -16.45 5.71 10.55
CA ASP A 139 -17.32 6.87 10.75
C ASP A 139 -18.81 6.47 10.76
N ASN A 140 -19.24 5.57 9.88
CA ASN A 140 -20.58 5.02 9.89
C ASN A 140 -20.88 4.25 11.19
N LEU A 141 -19.98 3.37 11.62
CA LEU A 141 -20.14 2.61 12.86
C LEU A 141 -20.16 3.54 14.08
N ARG A 142 -19.32 4.59 14.09
CA ARG A 142 -19.32 5.61 15.14
C ARG A 142 -20.65 6.37 15.19
N ASN A 143 -21.19 6.75 14.05
CA ASN A 143 -22.48 7.44 13.97
C ASN A 143 -23.64 6.56 14.43
N GLU A 144 -23.62 5.26 14.10
CA GLU A 144 -24.58 4.29 14.64
C GLU A 144 -24.52 4.23 16.17
N LEU A 145 -23.32 4.14 16.74
CA LEU A 145 -23.10 4.14 18.19
C LEU A 145 -23.56 5.44 18.86
N LEU A 146 -23.35 6.59 18.22
CA LEU A 146 -23.77 7.90 18.74
C LEU A 146 -25.30 8.10 18.69
N ASN A 147 -26.00 7.45 17.78
CA ASN A 147 -27.45 7.55 17.65
C ASN A 147 -28.22 6.47 18.43
N ASP A 148 -27.54 5.45 18.95
CA ASP A 148 -28.13 4.41 19.80
C ASP A 148 -28.59 4.98 21.15
N GLU A 149 -29.72 4.48 21.67
CA GLU A 149 -30.26 4.81 23.00
C GLU A 149 -29.39 4.26 24.15
N GLY A 150 -28.40 3.42 23.83
CA GLY A 150 -27.50 2.81 24.78
C GLY A 150 -28.08 1.55 25.42
N VAL A 151 -27.19 0.77 26.04
CA VAL A 151 -27.49 -0.58 26.53
C VAL A 151 -27.46 -0.67 28.04
N THR A 152 -28.29 -1.55 28.61
CA THR A 152 -28.21 -1.88 30.03
C THR A 152 -27.00 -2.77 30.33
N ASP A 153 -26.58 -2.87 31.59
CA ASP A 153 -25.42 -3.71 31.97
C ASP A 153 -25.58 -5.18 31.58
N ARG A 154 -26.82 -5.69 31.57
CA ARG A 154 -27.10 -7.08 31.19
C ARG A 154 -26.84 -7.33 29.70
N GLU A 155 -27.03 -6.32 28.87
CA GLU A 155 -26.88 -6.38 27.41
C GLU A 155 -25.48 -5.96 26.96
N MET A 156 -24.73 -5.28 27.82
CA MET A 156 -23.43 -4.69 27.53
C MET A 156 -22.43 -5.68 26.93
N ASN A 157 -22.33 -6.89 27.48
CA ASN A 157 -21.38 -7.89 26.99
C ASN A 157 -21.71 -8.35 25.56
N VAL A 158 -22.99 -8.66 25.29
CA VAL A 158 -23.46 -9.09 23.96
C VAL A 158 -23.25 -7.97 22.94
N TYR A 159 -23.56 -6.73 23.33
CA TYR A 159 -23.38 -5.57 22.47
C TYR A 159 -21.89 -5.31 22.18
N SER A 160 -21.02 -5.42 23.19
CA SER A 160 -19.57 -5.24 23.02
C SER A 160 -18.99 -6.25 22.03
N GLN A 161 -19.34 -7.53 22.15
CA GLN A 161 -18.92 -8.57 21.20
C GLN A 161 -19.40 -8.30 19.76
N LYS A 162 -20.62 -7.76 19.61
CA LYS A 162 -21.15 -7.35 18.30
C LYS A 162 -20.34 -6.20 17.69
N ILE A 163 -19.93 -5.22 18.49
CA ILE A 163 -19.08 -4.13 18.02
C ILE A 163 -17.69 -4.63 17.67
N GLU A 164 -17.08 -5.49 18.50
CA GLU A 164 -15.77 -6.09 18.22
C GLU A 164 -15.75 -6.86 16.90
N SER A 165 -16.74 -7.72 16.67
CA SER A 165 -16.87 -8.45 15.40
C SER A 165 -17.04 -7.53 14.19
N ARG A 166 -17.80 -6.44 14.33
CA ARG A 166 -17.95 -5.43 13.26
C ARG A 166 -16.63 -4.70 12.98
N VAL A 167 -15.93 -4.27 14.03
CA VAL A 167 -14.61 -3.63 13.90
C VAL A 167 -13.63 -4.57 13.21
N LYS A 168 -13.58 -5.84 13.63
CA LYS A 168 -12.74 -6.85 13.00
C LYS A 168 -13.04 -7.02 11.52
N ASN A 169 -14.32 -7.13 11.14
CA ASN A 169 -14.71 -7.26 9.74
C ASN A 169 -14.30 -6.03 8.90
N ILE A 170 -14.43 -4.82 9.45
CA ILE A 170 -13.98 -3.59 8.77
C ILE A 170 -12.46 -3.64 8.54
N ILE A 171 -11.69 -4.07 9.56
CA ILE A 171 -10.23 -4.20 9.46
C ILE A 171 -9.85 -5.26 8.42
N ASP A 172 -10.51 -6.43 8.42
CA ASP A 172 -10.21 -7.52 7.49
C ASP A 172 -10.46 -7.08 6.04
N GLU A 173 -11.57 -6.37 5.78
CA GLU A 173 -11.87 -5.84 4.44
C GLU A 173 -10.90 -4.72 4.03
N ALA A 174 -10.57 -3.82 4.96
CA ALA A 174 -9.59 -2.77 4.71
C ALA A 174 -8.20 -3.34 4.43
N ASN A 175 -7.80 -4.41 5.11
CA ASN A 175 -6.56 -5.14 4.85
C ASN A 175 -6.52 -5.74 3.45
N SER A 176 -7.63 -6.35 3.01
CA SER A 176 -7.73 -6.89 1.64
C SER A 176 -7.54 -5.78 0.60
N ASN A 177 -8.29 -4.69 0.73
CA ASN A 177 -8.23 -3.56 -0.21
C ASN A 177 -6.86 -2.85 -0.19
N ALA A 178 -6.29 -2.65 1.00
CA ALA A 178 -4.94 -2.08 1.14
C ALA A 178 -3.88 -3.00 0.54
N GLY A 179 -4.02 -4.32 0.69
CA GLY A 179 -3.15 -5.32 0.07
C GLY A 179 -3.18 -5.24 -1.46
N GLU A 180 -4.37 -5.22 -2.04
CA GLU A 180 -4.56 -5.07 -3.49
C GLU A 180 -3.99 -3.74 -4.01
N TRP A 181 -4.24 -2.65 -3.28
CA TRP A 181 -3.71 -1.33 -3.64
C TRP A 181 -2.19 -1.29 -3.60
N ARG A 182 -1.56 -1.87 -2.55
CA ARG A 182 -0.09 -1.97 -2.46
C ARG A 182 0.49 -2.82 -3.57
N ALA A 183 -0.11 -3.98 -3.86
CA ALA A 183 0.33 -4.84 -4.95
C ALA A 183 0.25 -4.12 -6.32
N LYS A 184 -0.83 -3.37 -6.55
CA LYS A 184 -0.97 -2.55 -7.75
C LYS A 184 0.08 -1.44 -7.80
N LYS A 185 0.32 -0.75 -6.68
CA LYS A 185 1.33 0.33 -6.60
C LYS A 185 2.75 -0.16 -6.79
N GLU A 186 3.09 -1.36 -6.30
CA GLU A 186 4.41 -1.95 -6.54
C GLU A 186 4.59 -2.29 -8.02
N LYS A 187 3.58 -2.90 -8.66
CA LYS A 187 3.61 -3.15 -10.12
C LYS A 187 3.75 -1.86 -10.94
N GLU A 188 3.06 -0.79 -10.56
CA GLU A 188 3.20 0.53 -11.19
C GLU A 188 4.60 1.14 -10.97
N ARG A 189 5.24 0.85 -9.82
CA ARG A 189 6.60 1.28 -9.52
C ARG A 189 7.61 0.49 -10.35
N GLU A 190 7.52 -0.83 -10.37
CA GLU A 190 8.36 -1.72 -11.20
C GLU A 190 8.30 -1.33 -12.68
N LYS A 191 7.08 -1.13 -13.20
CA LYS A 191 6.87 -0.64 -14.57
C LYS A 191 7.61 0.67 -14.83
N ARG A 192 7.53 1.63 -13.92
CA ARG A 192 8.21 2.93 -14.06
C ARG A 192 9.73 2.80 -14.05
N VAL A 193 10.29 2.00 -13.13
CA VAL A 193 11.73 1.75 -13.06
C VAL A 193 12.24 1.09 -14.35
N LEU A 194 11.49 0.10 -14.86
CA LEU A 194 11.85 -0.58 -16.10
C LEU A 194 11.75 0.36 -17.32
N GLN A 195 10.72 1.20 -17.36
CA GLN A 195 10.57 2.21 -18.39
C GLN A 195 11.75 3.19 -18.40
N THR A 196 12.16 3.71 -17.23
CA THR A 196 13.33 4.60 -17.13
C THR A 196 14.61 3.88 -17.58
N LYS A 197 14.80 2.61 -17.20
CA LYS A 197 15.98 1.83 -17.62
C LYS A 197 16.03 1.66 -19.15
N ILE A 198 14.89 1.38 -19.78
CA ILE A 198 14.82 1.24 -21.24
C ILE A 198 15.10 2.57 -21.93
N GLU A 199 14.55 3.68 -21.43
CA GLU A 199 14.79 5.01 -21.97
C GLU A 199 16.28 5.39 -21.87
N ASP A 200 16.93 5.10 -20.75
CA ASP A 200 18.37 5.33 -20.56
C ASP A 200 19.22 4.50 -21.55
N ILE A 201 18.91 3.21 -21.73
CA ILE A 201 19.60 2.34 -22.70
C ILE A 201 19.44 2.87 -24.13
N GLU A 202 18.21 3.25 -24.51
CA GLU A 202 17.94 3.79 -25.84
C GLU A 202 18.70 5.10 -26.10
N ASP A 203 18.72 6.00 -25.11
CA ASP A 203 19.45 7.26 -25.19
C ASP A 203 20.95 7.04 -25.32
N ASN A 204 21.51 6.08 -24.59
CA ASN A 204 22.92 5.72 -24.68
C ASN A 204 23.25 5.16 -26.07
N LEU A 205 22.47 4.19 -26.56
CA LEU A 205 22.61 3.65 -27.91
C LEU A 205 22.50 4.74 -28.97
N LYS A 206 21.60 5.72 -28.80
CA LYS A 206 21.41 6.81 -29.75
C LYS A 206 22.60 7.76 -29.81
N LYS A 207 23.17 8.10 -28.65
CA LYS A 207 24.31 9.03 -28.51
C LYS A 207 25.65 8.41 -28.90
N GLU A 208 25.78 7.10 -28.86
CA GLU A 208 27.01 6.43 -29.28
C GLU A 208 27.31 6.65 -30.76
N ASN A 209 28.52 7.11 -31.03
CA ASN A 209 29.05 7.29 -32.37
C ASN A 209 29.62 5.95 -32.86
N ILE A 210 28.77 5.15 -33.49
CA ILE A 210 29.11 3.81 -33.98
C ILE A 210 29.57 3.90 -35.43
N GLU A 211 30.84 3.59 -35.68
CA GLU A 211 31.48 3.80 -36.98
C GLU A 211 31.47 2.55 -37.89
N SER A 212 31.33 1.35 -37.29
CA SER A 212 31.32 0.06 -37.99
C SER A 212 29.93 -0.35 -38.47
N LYS A 213 29.82 -0.85 -39.71
CA LYS A 213 28.58 -1.34 -40.32
C LYS A 213 27.95 -2.51 -39.54
N GLU A 214 28.77 -3.45 -39.06
CA GLU A 214 28.28 -4.59 -38.26
C GLU A 214 27.65 -4.12 -36.94
N ASN A 215 28.27 -3.14 -36.27
CA ASN A 215 27.74 -2.57 -35.04
C ASN A 215 26.52 -1.66 -35.31
N ILE A 216 26.40 -1.05 -36.49
CA ILE A 216 25.19 -0.32 -36.92
C ILE A 216 24.02 -1.29 -37.10
N GLU A 217 24.22 -2.44 -37.77
CA GLU A 217 23.15 -3.44 -37.93
C GLU A 217 22.72 -4.05 -36.58
N LYS A 218 23.68 -4.31 -35.69
CA LYS A 218 23.40 -4.74 -34.31
C LYS A 218 22.63 -3.67 -33.54
N ARG A 219 23.04 -2.40 -33.61
CA ARG A 219 22.33 -1.26 -33.01
C ARG A 219 20.89 -1.17 -33.52
N ASP A 220 20.67 -1.28 -34.83
CA ASP A 220 19.31 -1.22 -35.41
C ASP A 220 18.43 -2.39 -34.95
N LYS A 221 19.02 -3.58 -34.78
CA LYS A 221 18.33 -4.74 -34.21
C LYS A 221 17.97 -4.50 -32.73
N LEU A 222 18.90 -3.98 -31.94
CA LEU A 222 18.68 -3.63 -30.53
C LEU A 222 17.60 -2.56 -30.37
N LEU A 223 17.59 -1.52 -31.22
CA LEU A 223 16.55 -0.49 -31.21
C LEU A 223 15.16 -1.08 -31.49
N LYS A 224 15.04 -2.02 -32.42
CA LYS A 224 13.76 -2.73 -32.66
C LYS A 224 13.34 -3.59 -31.48
N GLN A 225 14.28 -4.23 -30.78
CA GLN A 225 13.99 -4.99 -29.57
C GLN A 225 13.55 -4.07 -28.43
N ILE A 226 14.16 -2.89 -28.29
CA ILE A 226 13.75 -1.85 -27.35
C ILE A 226 12.33 -1.36 -27.65
N GLU A 227 12.01 -1.08 -28.92
CA GLU A 227 10.66 -0.70 -29.34
C GLU A 227 9.62 -1.79 -29.00
N ALA A 228 9.97 -3.06 -29.24
CA ALA A 228 9.13 -4.19 -28.86
C ALA A 228 8.95 -4.29 -27.34
N ALA A 229 10.02 -4.11 -26.56
CA ALA A 229 9.96 -4.11 -25.10
C ALA A 229 9.08 -2.96 -24.56
N LYS A 230 9.21 -1.76 -25.13
CA LYS A 230 8.34 -0.60 -24.81
C LYS A 230 6.88 -0.86 -25.15
N ALA A 231 6.59 -1.45 -26.31
CA ALA A 231 5.23 -1.80 -26.71
C ALA A 231 4.61 -2.82 -25.74
N SER A 232 5.36 -3.86 -25.38
CA SER A 232 4.96 -4.86 -24.39
C SER A 232 4.70 -4.24 -23.01
N LEU A 233 5.54 -3.28 -22.58
CA LEU A 233 5.38 -2.51 -21.35
C LEU A 233 4.15 -1.59 -21.31
N ASN A 234 3.64 -1.19 -22.46
CA ASN A 234 2.46 -0.34 -22.58
C ASN A 234 1.16 -1.13 -22.80
N SER A 235 1.24 -2.44 -22.98
CA SER A 235 0.06 -3.30 -23.12
C SER A 235 -0.73 -3.45 -21.81
N ASP A 236 -2.00 -3.83 -21.88
CA ASP A 236 -2.84 -4.03 -20.68
C ASP A 236 -2.42 -5.27 -19.86
N ASN A 237 -1.68 -6.22 -20.47
CA ASN A 237 -1.25 -7.49 -19.84
C ASN A 237 0.17 -7.45 -19.26
N VAL A 238 0.69 -6.27 -18.94
CA VAL A 238 2.08 -6.10 -18.49
C VAL A 238 2.41 -6.95 -17.28
N SER A 239 1.49 -7.10 -16.32
CA SER A 239 1.80 -7.75 -15.04
C SER A 239 2.20 -9.22 -15.11
N GLU A 240 1.86 -9.93 -16.19
CA GLU A 240 2.28 -11.33 -16.41
C GLU A 240 3.63 -11.42 -17.14
N ASN A 241 4.03 -10.34 -17.81
CA ASN A 241 5.19 -10.30 -18.70
C ASN A 241 6.35 -9.45 -18.16
N ILE A 242 6.24 -8.83 -16.98
CA ILE A 242 7.33 -7.99 -16.42
C ILE A 242 8.62 -8.79 -16.32
N GLU A 243 8.60 -10.04 -15.85
CA GLU A 243 9.82 -10.83 -15.67
C GLU A 243 10.51 -11.17 -17.00
N SER A 244 9.73 -11.47 -18.06
CA SER A 244 10.31 -11.70 -19.39
C SER A 244 10.89 -10.42 -19.96
N ILE A 245 10.19 -9.29 -19.82
CA ILE A 245 10.67 -7.99 -20.29
C ILE A 245 11.95 -7.59 -19.54
N VAL A 246 12.05 -7.85 -18.23
CA VAL A 246 13.29 -7.60 -17.46
C VAL A 246 14.45 -8.40 -18.05
N LYS A 247 14.26 -9.69 -18.36
CA LYS A 247 15.31 -10.52 -18.98
C LYS A 247 15.70 -9.99 -20.37
N ASP A 248 14.74 -9.59 -21.19
CA ASP A 248 15.01 -9.00 -22.50
C ASP A 248 15.82 -7.70 -22.36
N VAL A 249 15.46 -6.84 -21.41
CA VAL A 249 16.19 -5.60 -21.12
C VAL A 249 17.60 -5.88 -20.62
N GLU A 250 17.82 -6.88 -19.77
CA GLU A 250 19.16 -7.27 -19.33
C GLU A 250 20.04 -7.79 -20.47
N ILE A 251 19.46 -8.52 -21.43
CA ILE A 251 20.18 -8.98 -22.63
C ILE A 251 20.55 -7.77 -23.49
N ILE A 252 19.60 -6.87 -23.74
CA ILE A 252 19.82 -5.64 -24.52
C ILE A 252 20.92 -4.79 -23.86
N ASP A 253 20.89 -4.63 -22.54
CA ASP A 253 21.87 -3.86 -21.75
C ASP A 253 23.29 -4.44 -21.91
N LYS A 254 23.42 -5.77 -21.81
CA LYS A 254 24.70 -6.46 -22.05
C LYS A 254 25.19 -6.34 -23.48
N GLU A 255 24.32 -6.58 -24.46
CA GLU A 255 24.69 -6.47 -25.88
C GLU A 255 25.09 -5.04 -26.25
N THR A 256 24.47 -4.03 -25.62
CA THR A 256 24.84 -2.62 -25.76
C THR A 256 26.23 -2.36 -25.20
N GLU A 257 26.50 -2.80 -23.97
CA GLU A 257 27.80 -2.63 -23.34
C GLU A 257 28.91 -3.38 -24.10
N ASP A 258 28.64 -4.56 -24.64
CA ASP A 258 29.59 -5.31 -25.46
C ASP A 258 29.97 -4.56 -26.74
N ILE A 259 29.02 -3.90 -27.42
CA ILE A 259 29.30 -3.05 -28.59
C ILE A 259 30.24 -1.91 -28.20
N ARG A 260 29.98 -1.28 -27.05
CA ARG A 260 30.79 -0.17 -26.53
C ARG A 260 32.20 -0.60 -26.17
N ILE A 261 32.35 -1.65 -25.37
CA ILE A 261 33.65 -2.17 -24.92
C ILE A 261 34.49 -2.59 -26.14
N THR A 262 33.89 -3.29 -27.10
CA THR A 262 34.61 -3.75 -28.30
C THR A 262 35.23 -2.58 -29.08
N GLU A 263 34.51 -1.47 -29.20
CA GLU A 263 35.00 -0.29 -29.90
C GLU A 263 36.06 0.48 -29.09
N GLU A 264 35.88 0.62 -27.78
CA GLU A 264 36.86 1.25 -26.89
C GLU A 264 38.18 0.46 -26.88
N VAL A 265 38.11 -0.86 -26.78
CA VAL A 265 39.29 -1.76 -26.85
C VAL A 265 40.00 -1.61 -28.20
N ARG A 266 39.28 -1.57 -29.32
CA ARG A 266 39.87 -1.35 -30.65
C ARG A 266 40.61 -0.01 -30.73
N LYS A 267 40.03 1.07 -30.20
CA LYS A 267 40.67 2.39 -30.16
C LYS A 267 41.95 2.38 -29.34
N ASP A 268 41.97 1.67 -28.22
CA ASP A 268 43.15 1.58 -27.36
C ASP A 268 44.26 0.70 -27.96
N VAL A 269 43.91 -0.38 -28.65
CA VAL A 269 44.85 -1.18 -29.45
C VAL A 269 45.48 -0.34 -30.55
N VAL A 270 44.68 0.42 -31.31
CA VAL A 270 45.16 1.32 -32.37
C VAL A 270 46.11 2.38 -31.81
N LYS A 271 45.78 3.02 -30.67
CA LYS A 271 46.67 3.98 -30.00
C LYS A 271 48.01 3.34 -29.61
N SER A 272 47.96 2.11 -29.09
CA SER A 272 49.15 1.36 -28.65
C SER A 272 50.06 1.03 -29.83
N ILE A 273 49.49 0.58 -30.97
CA ILE A 273 50.24 0.34 -32.21
C ILE A 273 50.91 1.61 -32.73
N ILE A 274 50.17 2.74 -32.76
CA ILE A 274 50.73 4.02 -33.20
C ILE A 274 51.91 4.45 -32.31
N LYS A 275 51.79 4.29 -30.99
CA LYS A 275 52.87 4.63 -30.05
C LYS A 275 54.10 3.74 -30.23
N SER A 276 53.92 2.42 -30.37
CA SER A 276 55.04 1.50 -30.64
C SER A 276 55.74 1.81 -31.96
N LEU A 277 54.99 2.06 -33.04
CA LEU A 277 55.58 2.40 -34.34
C LEU A 277 56.38 3.71 -34.27
N ARG A 278 55.87 4.74 -33.58
CA ARG A 278 56.60 6.00 -33.38
C ARG A 278 57.85 5.82 -32.52
N GLY A 279 57.80 4.96 -31.50
CA GLY A 279 58.95 4.61 -30.66
C GLY A 279 60.09 3.94 -31.44
N ASN A 280 59.74 3.18 -32.47
CA ASN A 280 60.68 2.51 -33.38
C ASN A 280 61.06 3.38 -34.61
N GLU A 281 61.00 4.70 -34.48
CA GLU A 281 61.39 5.69 -35.50
C GLU A 281 60.59 5.66 -36.81
N PHE A 282 59.36 5.11 -36.81
CA PHE A 282 58.47 5.24 -37.96
C PHE A 282 57.65 6.53 -37.90
N GLU A 283 57.48 7.17 -39.05
CA GLU A 283 56.49 8.20 -39.27
C GLU A 283 55.14 7.55 -39.60
N VAL A 284 54.15 7.75 -38.72
CA VAL A 284 52.83 7.10 -38.80
C VAL A 284 51.82 8.05 -39.41
N SER A 285 51.18 7.63 -40.51
CA SER A 285 50.06 8.35 -41.13
C SER A 285 48.79 8.27 -40.27
N ALA A 286 47.84 9.18 -40.50
CA ALA A 286 46.55 9.13 -39.82
C ALA A 286 45.86 7.76 -40.05
N PRO A 287 45.31 7.10 -39.01
CA PRO A 287 44.60 5.84 -39.19
C PRO A 287 43.39 6.02 -40.10
N GLU A 288 43.20 5.09 -41.04
CA GLU A 288 42.08 5.09 -41.97
C GLU A 288 41.13 3.93 -41.67
N LEU A 289 39.84 4.23 -41.54
CA LEU A 289 38.80 3.21 -41.41
C LEU A 289 38.40 2.72 -42.80
N ILE A 290 38.70 1.45 -43.11
CA ILE A 290 38.29 0.80 -44.34
C ILE A 290 37.04 -0.03 -44.05
N LYS A 291 35.98 0.24 -44.81
CA LYS A 291 34.71 -0.49 -44.76
C LYS A 291 34.69 -1.44 -45.95
N ASP A 292 34.91 -2.72 -45.70
CA ASP A 292 34.71 -3.77 -46.71
C ASP A 292 33.34 -4.43 -46.48
N ASP A 293 32.82 -5.18 -47.45
CA ASP A 293 31.43 -5.68 -47.43
C ASP A 293 31.09 -6.56 -46.19
N ASN A 294 32.11 -7.18 -45.58
CA ASN A 294 31.97 -8.07 -44.42
C ASN A 294 32.67 -7.59 -43.12
N GLU A 295 33.65 -6.69 -43.17
CA GLU A 295 34.43 -6.32 -41.97
C GLU A 295 34.84 -4.84 -41.95
N SER A 296 34.86 -4.24 -40.75
CA SER A 296 35.39 -2.89 -40.50
C SER A 296 36.82 -2.99 -39.96
N ILE A 297 37.78 -2.55 -40.77
CA ILE A 297 39.21 -2.68 -40.49
C ILE A 297 39.84 -1.29 -40.37
N VAL A 298 40.55 -1.04 -39.27
CA VAL A 298 41.37 0.16 -39.13
C VAL A 298 42.75 -0.12 -39.70
N LYS A 299 43.14 0.60 -40.75
CA LYS A 299 44.44 0.50 -41.39
C LYS A 299 45.36 1.61 -40.90
N ILE A 300 46.53 1.22 -40.42
CA ILE A 300 47.60 2.11 -39.97
C ILE A 300 48.80 1.88 -40.90
N ILE A 301 49.29 2.96 -41.52
CA ILE A 301 50.47 2.91 -42.38
C ILE A 301 51.58 3.73 -41.73
N ALA A 302 52.77 3.14 -41.63
CA ALA A 302 53.94 3.80 -41.08
C ALA A 302 55.16 3.60 -41.99
N LYS A 303 56.01 4.61 -42.12
CA LYS A 303 57.18 4.59 -43.00
C LYS A 303 58.40 5.18 -42.30
N LYS A 304 59.59 4.63 -42.56
CA LYS A 304 60.87 5.25 -42.16
C LYS A 304 61.41 6.12 -43.31
N PRO A 305 62.23 7.13 -43.02
CA PRO A 305 62.94 7.90 -44.05
C PRO A 305 63.78 7.03 -45.00
N SER A 306 64.22 5.85 -44.53
CA SER A 306 64.95 4.86 -45.33
C SER A 306 64.09 4.10 -46.35
N GLY A 307 62.79 4.39 -46.48
CA GLY A 307 61.88 3.71 -47.41
C GLY A 307 61.23 2.42 -46.89
N LYS A 308 61.63 1.94 -45.70
CA LYS A 308 61.01 0.80 -45.00
C LYS A 308 59.58 1.15 -44.59
N ARG A 309 58.68 0.19 -44.64
CA ARG A 309 57.25 0.42 -44.36
C ARG A 309 56.66 -0.68 -43.49
N ALA A 310 55.69 -0.29 -42.67
CA ALA A 310 54.87 -1.16 -41.86
C ALA A 310 53.39 -0.82 -42.11
N VAL A 311 52.56 -1.84 -42.26
CA VAL A 311 51.11 -1.73 -42.42
C VAL A 311 50.47 -2.61 -41.37
N CYS A 312 49.67 -2.02 -40.48
CA CYS A 312 48.88 -2.73 -39.50
C CYS A 312 47.38 -2.60 -39.84
N LYS A 313 46.63 -3.66 -39.61
CA LYS A 313 45.19 -3.76 -39.78
C LYS A 313 44.59 -4.31 -38.50
N VAL A 314 43.62 -3.58 -37.93
CA VAL A 314 42.95 -3.97 -36.68
C VAL A 314 41.47 -4.17 -36.95
N GLY A 315 40.96 -5.38 -36.70
CA GLY A 315 39.54 -5.72 -36.77
C GLY A 315 38.79 -5.51 -35.45
N LEU A 316 37.46 -5.59 -35.48
CA LEU A 316 36.60 -5.48 -34.28
C LEU A 316 36.68 -6.69 -33.36
N ASN A 317 36.95 -7.87 -33.92
CA ASN A 317 37.18 -9.11 -33.17
C ASN A 317 38.53 -9.14 -32.44
N GLY A 318 39.26 -8.01 -32.38
CA GLY A 318 40.60 -7.95 -31.80
C GLY A 318 41.70 -8.57 -32.67
N LYS A 319 41.39 -8.96 -33.92
CA LYS A 319 42.38 -9.50 -34.85
C LYS A 319 43.31 -8.40 -35.33
N LEU A 320 44.60 -8.55 -35.05
CA LEU A 320 45.68 -7.70 -35.55
C LEU A 320 46.42 -8.43 -36.68
N GLU A 321 46.43 -7.86 -37.88
CA GLU A 321 47.28 -8.29 -38.99
C GLU A 321 48.31 -7.20 -39.29
N TYR A 322 49.59 -7.56 -39.40
CA TYR A 322 50.64 -6.59 -39.72
C TYR A 322 51.58 -7.12 -40.81
N THR A 323 52.15 -6.21 -41.59
CA THR A 323 53.07 -6.51 -42.70
C THR A 323 54.20 -5.48 -42.71
N PHE A 324 55.45 -5.95 -42.78
CA PHE A 324 56.65 -5.11 -42.86
C PHE A 324 57.28 -5.32 -44.24
N ASP A 325 57.28 -4.27 -45.08
CA ASP A 325 57.72 -4.29 -46.48
C ASP A 325 58.85 -3.29 -46.76
N ASN A 326 59.52 -3.44 -47.91
CA ASN A 326 60.72 -2.68 -48.31
C ASN A 326 61.94 -2.83 -47.37
N TYR A 327 62.19 -4.07 -46.92
CA TYR A 327 63.42 -4.43 -46.21
C TYR A 327 64.37 -5.19 -47.12
N GLU A 328 65.67 -4.91 -47.01
CA GLU A 328 66.72 -5.70 -47.65
C GLU A 328 67.10 -6.88 -46.74
N GLY A 329 67.02 -8.11 -47.26
CA GLY A 329 67.33 -9.34 -46.51
C GLY A 329 66.48 -9.53 -45.26
N LEU A 330 67.09 -10.05 -44.17
CA LEU A 330 66.45 -10.30 -42.87
C LEU A 330 66.44 -9.06 -41.94
N THR A 331 66.60 -7.85 -42.47
CA THR A 331 66.64 -6.64 -41.63
C THR A 331 65.29 -6.26 -41.01
N CYS A 332 64.19 -6.87 -41.46
CA CYS A 332 62.85 -6.71 -40.89
C CYS A 332 62.69 -7.40 -39.53
N VAL A 333 63.45 -8.46 -39.24
CA VAL A 333 63.27 -9.29 -38.04
C VAL A 333 63.42 -8.46 -36.76
N LYS A 334 64.43 -7.59 -36.69
CA LYS A 334 64.68 -6.72 -35.53
C LYS A 334 63.55 -5.73 -35.28
N ASP A 335 63.03 -5.12 -36.34
CA ASP A 335 61.94 -4.14 -36.24
C ASP A 335 60.61 -4.85 -35.86
N ILE A 336 60.40 -6.09 -36.33
CA ILE A 336 59.25 -6.94 -35.95
C ILE A 336 59.36 -7.40 -34.48
N ASP A 337 60.54 -7.82 -34.04
CA ASP A 337 60.77 -8.28 -32.66
C ASP A 337 60.58 -7.16 -31.65
N ASN A 338 61.13 -5.97 -31.93
CA ASN A 338 60.90 -4.79 -31.09
C ASN A 338 59.42 -4.40 -31.05
N PHE A 339 58.74 -4.42 -32.20
CA PHE A 339 57.32 -4.12 -32.29
C PHE A 339 56.46 -5.11 -31.46
N ASN A 340 56.70 -6.42 -31.58
CA ASN A 340 55.98 -7.42 -30.80
C ASN A 340 56.28 -7.28 -29.30
N LYS A 341 57.55 -7.03 -28.95
CA LYS A 341 57.98 -6.84 -27.57
C LYS A 341 57.31 -5.62 -26.94
N ASP A 342 57.23 -4.50 -27.66
CA ASP A 342 56.53 -3.31 -27.19
C ASP A 342 55.04 -3.58 -26.97
N LEU A 343 54.38 -4.28 -27.90
CA LEU A 343 52.96 -4.62 -27.75
C LEU A 343 52.71 -5.51 -26.53
N GLU A 344 53.55 -6.52 -26.28
CA GLU A 344 53.39 -7.45 -25.15
C GLU A 344 53.83 -6.86 -23.81
N GLU A 345 55.04 -6.27 -23.73
CA GLU A 345 55.64 -5.83 -22.47
C GLU A 345 55.17 -4.43 -22.04
N ILE A 346 54.98 -3.51 -22.99
CA ILE A 346 54.66 -2.10 -22.68
C ILE A 346 53.15 -1.89 -22.69
N TYR A 347 52.45 -2.50 -23.65
CA TYR A 347 51.01 -2.29 -23.85
C TYR A 347 50.14 -3.49 -23.42
N SER A 348 50.75 -4.58 -22.91
CA SER A 348 50.05 -5.77 -22.39
C SER A 348 49.11 -6.45 -23.40
N ILE A 349 49.36 -6.30 -24.69
CA ILE A 349 48.60 -6.94 -25.77
C ILE A 349 49.21 -8.31 -26.04
N LYS A 350 48.53 -9.38 -25.62
CA LYS A 350 48.99 -10.77 -25.86
C LYS A 350 48.55 -11.25 -27.23
N LEU A 351 49.50 -11.67 -28.06
CA LEU A 351 49.22 -12.30 -29.36
C LEU A 351 49.06 -13.81 -29.17
N SER A 352 47.84 -14.30 -28.97
CA SER A 352 47.56 -15.72 -28.66
C SER A 352 47.81 -16.66 -29.85
N ASP A 353 47.47 -16.24 -31.07
CA ASP A 353 47.42 -17.11 -32.25
C ASP A 353 48.21 -16.53 -33.43
N LYS A 354 49.54 -16.43 -33.26
CA LYS A 354 50.43 -15.91 -34.31
C LYS A 354 50.48 -16.87 -35.51
N LYS A 355 49.90 -16.46 -36.64
CA LYS A 355 50.00 -17.15 -37.92
C LYS A 355 50.83 -16.34 -38.91
N VAL A 356 51.95 -16.88 -39.37
CA VAL A 356 52.76 -16.26 -40.43
C VAL A 356 52.14 -16.60 -41.78
N LEU A 357 51.63 -15.59 -42.49
CA LEU A 357 51.00 -15.76 -43.81
C LEU A 357 52.04 -15.86 -44.94
N TRP A 358 53.15 -15.14 -44.80
CA TRP A 358 54.24 -15.12 -45.77
C TRP A 358 55.51 -14.61 -45.08
N GLU A 359 56.64 -15.24 -45.40
CA GLU A 359 57.97 -14.86 -44.94
C GLU A 359 58.88 -14.81 -46.17
N ASN A 360 59.88 -13.93 -46.17
CA ASN A 360 60.82 -13.82 -47.27
C ASN A 360 61.54 -15.17 -47.49
N PRO A 361 61.37 -15.85 -48.63
CA PRO A 361 62.02 -17.14 -48.86
C PRO A 361 63.52 -16.92 -49.02
N ASP A 362 64.29 -17.20 -47.97
CA ASP A 362 65.73 -17.06 -48.05
C ASP A 362 66.33 -18.08 -49.03
N LYS A 363 67.32 -17.61 -49.81
CA LYS A 363 68.23 -18.48 -50.57
C LYS A 363 68.91 -19.43 -49.59
N ILE A 364 68.54 -20.71 -49.64
CA ILE A 364 69.35 -21.80 -49.08
C ILE A 364 70.66 -21.83 -49.89
N SER A 365 71.67 -21.08 -49.49
CA SER A 365 73.02 -21.17 -50.07
C SER A 365 74.06 -21.37 -48.98
N LYS A 366 74.17 -22.62 -48.53
CA LYS A 366 75.42 -23.28 -48.13
C LYS A 366 75.34 -24.75 -48.58
N GLY A 367 75.51 -24.99 -49.88
CA GLY A 367 75.49 -26.34 -50.45
C GLY A 367 75.17 -26.46 -51.93
N ALA A 368 75.02 -25.37 -52.69
CA ALA A 368 74.91 -25.47 -54.13
C ALA A 368 76.28 -25.85 -54.73
N LEU A 369 76.39 -27.07 -55.23
CA LEU A 369 77.53 -27.52 -56.04
C LEU A 369 77.61 -26.63 -57.28
N ASP A 370 78.74 -25.93 -57.42
CA ASP A 370 79.09 -25.26 -58.66
C ASP A 370 79.39 -26.31 -59.73
N ILE A 371 78.45 -26.50 -60.64
CA ILE A 371 78.53 -27.46 -61.76
C ILE A 371 79.61 -27.12 -62.79
N ASN A 372 80.33 -26.01 -62.63
CA ASN A 372 81.32 -25.56 -63.61
C ASN A 372 82.78 -25.63 -63.15
N ASN A 373 83.10 -26.19 -61.98
CA ASN A 373 84.50 -26.32 -61.57
C ASN A 373 85.09 -27.70 -61.90
N THR A 374 85.37 -27.91 -63.19
CA THR A 374 86.32 -28.91 -63.65
C THR A 374 87.74 -28.36 -63.46
N ASP A 375 88.54 -28.91 -62.54
CA ASP A 375 89.92 -29.27 -62.86
C ASP A 375 90.66 -30.09 -61.78
N LYS A 376 91.13 -31.25 -62.26
CA LYS A 376 92.49 -31.83 -62.12
C LYS A 376 93.03 -32.23 -60.74
N ARG A 377 93.03 -33.56 -60.56
CA ARG A 377 94.16 -34.46 -60.22
C ARG A 377 95.32 -33.84 -59.42
N THR A 378 95.74 -34.50 -58.33
CA THR A 378 96.82 -35.52 -58.37
C THR A 378 97.03 -36.20 -57.00
N LEU A 379 97.28 -37.52 -57.12
CA LEU A 379 97.87 -38.51 -56.21
C LEU A 379 97.14 -38.86 -54.91
#